data_AF-A0A1C3XLY0-F1
#
_entry.id   AF-A0A1C3XLY0-F1
#
_cell.length_a   1.000
_cell.length_b   1.000
_cell.length_c   1.000
_cell.angle_alpha   90.00
_cell.angle_beta   90.00
_cell.angle_gamma   90.00
#
_symmetry.space_group_name_H-M   'P 1'
#
loop_
_entity.id
_entity.type
_entity.pdbx_description
1 polymer ?
#
loop_
_entity_poly.entity_id
_entity_poly.type
_entity_poly.pdbx_seq_one_letter_code
_entity_poly.pdbx_strand_id
1 'polypeptide(L)'
;RRIFISGQKRGVFGVIKRELRRRSAIEPIIGHLKADGHLGRCYLKGRAGDAAKVILSAVGHNFRRILAWLRELLCLILLQLWRTFGRPAPLNSLLNGRLSTVPI
;
A
#
# COMPACT_ATOMS: atom_id res chain seq x y z
N ARG A 1 -19.06 3.12 35.86
CA ARG A 1 -18.37 3.05 34.55
C ARG A 1 -17.18 4.01 34.59
N ARG A 2 -15.92 3.57 34.55
CA ARG A 2 -14.77 4.50 34.55
C ARG A 2 -14.55 5.04 33.14
N ILE A 3 -14.63 6.36 32.98
CA ILE A 3 -14.40 7.07 31.73
C ILE A 3 -12.98 7.64 31.80
N PHE A 4 -12.13 7.27 30.85
CA PHE A 4 -10.76 7.79 30.76
C PHE A 4 -10.71 8.81 29.62
N ILE A 5 -10.26 10.02 29.92
CA ILE A 5 -10.23 11.15 28.98
C ILE A 5 -8.82 11.31 28.40
N SER A 6 -8.71 11.70 27.13
CA SER A 6 -7.42 12.03 26.51
C SER A 6 -6.71 13.14 27.31
N GLY A 7 -5.44 12.94 27.69
CA GLY A 7 -4.66 13.87 28.51
C GLY A 7 -4.60 13.57 30.01
N GLN A 8 -5.31 12.54 30.51
CA GLN A 8 -5.19 12.11 31.90
C GLN A 8 -3.78 11.55 32.21
N LYS A 9 -3.06 12.20 33.13
CA LYS A 9 -1.70 11.77 33.56
C LYS A 9 -1.68 10.80 34.74
N ARG A 10 -2.74 10.74 35.55
CA ARG A 10 -2.85 9.85 36.74
C ARG A 10 -3.74 8.63 36.46
N GLY A 11 -3.25 7.43 36.78
CA GLY A 11 -3.99 6.16 36.68
C GLY A 11 -3.99 5.49 35.30
N VAL A 12 -3.19 5.98 34.35
CA VAL A 12 -3.12 5.47 32.97
C VAL A 12 -1.87 4.60 32.80
N PHE A 13 -2.01 3.30 33.08
CA PHE A 13 -0.90 2.33 33.02
C PHE A 13 -1.20 1.18 32.06
N GLY A 14 -0.14 0.58 31.50
CA GLY A 14 -0.21 -0.61 30.64
C GLY A 14 -1.11 -0.43 29.41
N VAL A 15 -2.09 -1.33 29.28
CA VAL A 15 -3.00 -1.44 28.13
C VAL A 15 -3.81 -0.15 27.89
N ILE A 16 -4.19 0.57 28.96
CA ILE A 16 -4.98 1.81 28.86
C ILE A 16 -4.17 2.90 28.16
N LYS A 17 -2.87 3.02 28.45
CA LYS A 17 -1.97 3.98 27.79
C LYS A 17 -1.78 3.65 26.31
N ARG A 18 -1.68 2.35 25.98
CA ARG A 18 -1.56 1.88 24.59
C ARG A 18 -2.81 2.17 23.78
N GLU A 19 -3.97 1.91 24.36
CA GLU A 19 -5.28 2.18 23.75
C GLU A 19 -5.52 3.69 23.58
N LEU A 20 -5.19 4.52 24.60
CA LEU A 20 -5.26 5.98 24.47
C LEU A 20 -4.36 6.48 23.34
N ARG A 21 -3.12 5.99 23.23
CA ARG A 21 -2.19 6.38 22.17
C ARG A 21 -2.72 5.99 20.79
N ARG A 22 -3.31 4.81 20.67
CA ARG A 22 -3.91 4.33 19.41
C ARG A 22 -5.11 5.20 19.02
N ARG A 23 -5.99 5.56 19.97
CA ARG A 23 -7.12 6.47 19.75
C ARG A 23 -6.69 7.87 19.38
N SER A 24 -5.71 8.44 20.07
CA SER A 24 -5.17 9.77 19.75
C SER A 24 -4.50 9.85 18.38
N ALA A 25 -4.04 8.72 17.82
CA ALA A 25 -3.55 8.69 16.43
C ALA A 25 -4.69 8.60 15.40
N ILE A 26 -5.84 8.05 15.78
CA ILE A 26 -7.00 7.84 14.89
C ILE A 26 -7.95 9.04 14.91
N GLU A 27 -8.14 9.69 16.06
CA GLU A 27 -8.96 10.90 16.23
C GLU A 27 -8.63 12.01 15.23
N PRO A 28 -7.35 12.39 14.99
CA PRO A 28 -7.02 13.40 13.99
C PRO A 28 -7.28 12.92 12.56
N ILE A 29 -7.17 11.61 12.28
CA ILE A 29 -7.52 11.04 10.96
C ILE A 29 -9.04 11.10 10.75
N ILE A 30 -9.84 10.79 11.77
CA ILE A 30 -11.30 10.93 11.74
C ILE A 30 -11.69 12.41 11.65
N GLY A 31 -10.99 13.29 12.36
CA GLY A 31 -11.18 14.74 12.34
C GLY A 31 -10.89 15.31 10.96
N HIS A 32 -9.77 14.92 10.35
CA HIS A 32 -9.42 15.25 8.96
C HIS A 32 -10.45 14.69 7.99
N LEU A 33 -10.83 13.42 8.07
CA LEU A 33 -11.90 12.84 7.23
C LEU A 33 -13.23 13.60 7.37
N LYS A 34 -13.54 14.09 8.57
CA LYS A 34 -14.75 14.87 8.84
C LYS A 34 -14.65 16.31 8.31
N ALA A 35 -13.48 16.93 8.37
CA ALA A 35 -13.20 18.29 7.91
C ALA A 35 -12.97 18.36 6.38
N ASP A 36 -12.10 17.51 5.86
CA ASP A 36 -11.72 17.39 4.45
C ASP A 36 -12.85 16.79 3.60
N GLY A 37 -13.76 16.02 4.21
CA GLY A 37 -14.89 15.39 3.53
C GLY A 37 -15.96 16.36 3.04
N HIS A 38 -15.89 17.67 3.33
CA HIS A 38 -16.96 18.62 3.00
C HIS A 38 -18.36 18.07 3.42
N LEU A 39 -18.43 17.30 4.52
CA LEU A 39 -19.67 16.70 5.05
C LEU A 39 -20.70 17.76 5.51
N GLY A 40 -20.32 19.04 5.55
CA GLY A 40 -21.24 20.15 5.71
C GLY A 40 -21.94 20.59 4.41
N ARG A 41 -21.51 20.11 3.24
CA ARG A 41 -21.98 20.57 1.91
C ARG A 41 -21.90 19.51 0.79
N CYS A 42 -22.06 18.21 1.08
CA CYS A 42 -22.18 17.22 0.00
C CYS A 42 -23.64 17.08 -0.49
N TYR A 43 -23.91 17.59 -1.70
CA TYR A 43 -25.22 17.61 -2.38
C TYR A 43 -25.66 16.24 -2.96
N LEU A 44 -25.24 15.11 -2.40
CA LEU A 44 -25.73 13.79 -2.83
C LEU A 44 -26.79 13.26 -1.86
N LYS A 45 -28.06 13.29 -2.27
CA LYS A 45 -29.20 12.50 -1.72
C LYS A 45 -29.24 12.27 -0.19
N GLY A 46 -28.74 13.22 0.62
CA GLY A 46 -28.74 13.16 2.09
C GLY A 46 -27.66 12.25 2.71
N ARG A 47 -27.79 12.00 4.03
CA ARG A 47 -26.80 11.29 4.87
C ARG A 47 -26.32 9.93 4.34
N ALA A 48 -27.17 9.21 3.60
CA ALA A 48 -26.84 7.90 3.06
C ALA A 48 -25.80 7.97 1.92
N GLY A 49 -25.90 8.99 1.05
CA GLY A 49 -24.95 9.20 -0.04
C GLY A 49 -23.56 9.60 0.46
N ASP A 50 -23.52 10.39 1.53
CA ASP A 50 -22.26 10.85 2.13
C ASP A 50 -21.53 9.71 2.86
N ALA A 51 -22.26 8.87 3.59
CA ALA A 51 -21.71 7.66 4.20
C ALA A 51 -21.15 6.69 3.14
N ALA A 52 -21.87 6.49 2.03
CA ALA A 52 -21.40 5.65 0.94
C ALA A 52 -20.12 6.19 0.31
N LYS A 53 -20.00 7.51 0.13
CA LYS A 53 -18.80 8.16 -0.42
C LYS A 53 -17.58 8.01 0.49
N VAL A 54 -17.75 8.15 1.80
CA VAL A 54 -16.67 7.93 2.78
C VAL A 54 -16.24 6.47 2.80
N ILE A 55 -17.18 5.54 2.84
CA ILE A 55 -16.89 4.09 2.82
C ILE A 55 -16.19 3.71 1.52
N LEU A 56 -16.72 4.15 0.37
CA LEU A 56 -16.14 3.85 -0.94
C LEU A 56 -14.74 4.47 -1.10
N SER A 57 -14.51 5.66 -0.56
CA SER A 57 -13.19 6.29 -0.55
C SER A 57 -12.20 5.51 0.32
N ALA A 58 -12.60 5.11 1.54
CA ALA A 58 -11.78 4.30 2.43
C ALA A 58 -11.47 2.93 1.80
N VAL A 59 -12.47 2.26 1.23
CA VAL A 59 -12.32 0.99 0.52
C VAL A 59 -11.44 1.15 -0.72
N GLY A 60 -11.64 2.22 -1.50
CA GLY A 60 -10.84 2.57 -2.67
C GLY A 60 -9.37 2.80 -2.33
N HIS A 61 -9.05 3.38 -1.17
CA HIS A 61 -7.67 3.53 -0.70
C HIS A 61 -7.02 2.18 -0.39
N ASN A 62 -7.76 1.26 0.21
CA ASN A 62 -7.28 -0.10 0.49
C ASN A 62 -7.03 -0.89 -0.82
N PHE A 63 -7.96 -0.82 -1.77
CA PHE A 63 -7.78 -1.45 -3.09
C PHE A 63 -6.61 -0.86 -3.86
N ARG A 64 -6.38 0.46 -3.79
CA ARG A 64 -5.23 1.10 -4.46
C ARG A 64 -3.90 0.57 -3.95
N ARG A 65 -3.80 0.28 -2.65
CA ARG A 65 -2.62 -0.37 -2.06
C ARG A 65 -2.46 -1.79 -2.59
N ILE A 66 -3.52 -2.60 -2.60
CA ILE A 66 -3.50 -3.98 -3.12
C ILE A 66 -3.07 -4.00 -4.59
N LEU A 67 -3.66 -3.12 -5.42
CA LEU A 67 -3.33 -3.03 -6.84
C LEU A 67 -1.88 -2.56 -7.09
N ALA A 68 -1.34 -1.68 -6.23
CA ALA A 68 0.06 -1.28 -6.33
C ALA A 68 1.00 -2.48 -6.06
N TRP A 69 0.72 -3.27 -5.02
CA TRP A 69 1.47 -4.51 -4.75
C TRP A 69 1.36 -5.52 -5.89
N LEU A 70 0.16 -5.70 -6.43
CA LEU A 70 -0.05 -6.61 -7.56
C LEU A 70 0.71 -6.16 -8.80
N ARG A 71 0.76 -4.85 -9.07
CA ARG A 71 1.50 -4.28 -10.20
C ARG A 71 3.00 -4.51 -10.06
N GLU A 72 3.57 -4.30 -8.87
CA GLU A 72 4.99 -4.60 -8.60
C GLU A 72 5.28 -6.09 -8.82
N LEU A 73 4.43 -6.98 -8.31
CA LEU A 73 4.57 -8.42 -8.51
C LEU A 73 4.54 -8.78 -10.01
N LEU A 74 3.61 -8.20 -10.76
CA LEU A 74 3.50 -8.43 -12.21
C LEU A 74 4.74 -7.93 -12.96
N CYS A 75 5.25 -6.75 -12.61
CA CYS A 75 6.48 -6.20 -13.20
C CYS A 75 7.68 -7.12 -12.94
N LEU A 76 7.82 -7.67 -11.74
CA LEU A 76 8.87 -8.64 -11.43
C LEU A 76 8.74 -9.92 -12.26
N ILE A 77 7.53 -10.46 -12.40
CA ILE A 77 7.27 -11.66 -13.22
C ILE A 77 7.63 -11.39 -14.68
N LEU A 78 7.17 -10.26 -15.25
CA LEU A 78 7.47 -9.88 -16.63
C LEU A 78 8.96 -9.64 -16.84
N LEU A 79 9.66 -9.02 -15.89
CA LEU A 79 11.11 -8.84 -15.97
C LEU A 79 11.85 -10.19 -15.99
N GLN A 80 11.45 -11.14 -15.14
CA GLN A 80 12.06 -12.47 -15.12
C GLN A 80 11.75 -13.25 -16.41
N LEU A 81 10.54 -13.13 -16.93
CA LEU A 81 10.18 -13.70 -18.23
C LEU A 81 11.04 -13.08 -19.35
N TRP A 82 11.22 -11.77 -19.34
CA TRP A 82 12.05 -11.10 -20.34
C TRP A 82 13.53 -11.50 -20.24
N ARG A 83 14.07 -11.68 -19.03
CA ARG A 83 15.44 -12.18 -18.81
C ARG A 83 15.63 -13.63 -19.24
N THR A 84 14.60 -14.46 -19.10
CA THR A 84 14.67 -15.88 -19.50
C THR A 84 14.58 -16.03 -21.02
N PHE A 85 13.72 -15.26 -21.68
CA PHE A 85 13.56 -15.28 -23.15
C PHE A 85 14.63 -14.45 -23.90
N GLY A 86 15.13 -13.37 -23.30
CA GLY A 86 16.10 -12.46 -23.91
C GLY A 86 17.56 -12.89 -23.76
N ARG A 87 17.84 -14.13 -23.32
CA ARG A 87 19.21 -14.65 -23.21
C ARG A 87 19.71 -15.00 -24.62
N PRO A 88 20.63 -14.23 -25.23
CA PRO A 88 21.25 -14.67 -26.47
C PRO A 88 21.98 -15.99 -26.16
N ALA A 89 21.68 -17.03 -26.94
CA ALA A 89 22.45 -18.26 -26.91
C ALA A 89 23.94 -17.91 -27.05
N PRO A 90 24.85 -18.50 -26.26
CA PRO A 90 26.27 -18.24 -26.39
C PRO A 90 26.76 -18.86 -27.71
N LEU A 91 26.60 -18.13 -28.83
CA LEU A 91 27.10 -18.52 -30.16
C LEU A 91 28.64 -18.47 -30.22
N ASN A 92 29.29 -17.93 -29.18
CA ASN A 92 30.71 -17.59 -29.18
C ASN A 92 31.61 -18.74 -28.69
N SER A 93 31.05 -19.83 -28.14
CA SER A 93 31.86 -20.98 -27.69
C SER A 93 32.18 -21.98 -28.82
N LEU A 94 31.41 -22.00 -29.91
CA LEU A 94 31.58 -22.94 -31.03
C LEU A 94 32.52 -22.43 -32.14
N LEU A 95 32.87 -21.13 -32.13
CA LEU A 95 33.79 -20.52 -33.10
C LEU A 95 35.23 -20.45 -32.57
N ASN A 96 35.43 -20.26 -31.25
CA ASN A 96 36.76 -20.20 -30.65
C ASN A 96 37.49 -21.57 -30.62
N GLY A 97 36.76 -22.68 -30.65
CA GLY A 97 37.37 -24.02 -30.72
C GLY A 97 37.84 -24.43 -32.12
N ARG A 98 37.39 -23.74 -33.18
CA ARG A 98 37.71 -24.09 -34.58
C ARG A 98 38.88 -23.30 -35.18
N LEU A 99 39.32 -22.23 -34.53
CA LEU A 99 40.42 -21.38 -35.01
C LEU A 99 41.80 -21.77 -34.42
N SER A 100 41.85 -22.73 -33.49
CA SER A 100 43.09 -23.13 -32.80
C SER A 100 43.76 -24.40 -33.38
N THR A 101 43.27 -24.96 -34.49
CA THR A 101 43.77 -26.24 -35.03
C THR A 101 44.26 -26.18 -36.48
N VAL A 102 44.66 -25.01 -36.99
CA VAL A 102 45.33 -24.91 -38.29
C VAL A 102 46.83 -24.82 -38.05
N PRO A 103 47.60 -25.91 -38.23
CA PRO A 103 49.06 -25.83 -38.20
C PRO A 103 49.56 -25.13 -39.48
N ILE A 104 50.56 -24.28 -39.30
CA ILE A 104 51.34 -23.62 -40.36
C ILE A 104 52.35 -24.63 -40.92
#